data_AF-A0A7L0AVR1-F1
#
_entry.id   AF-A0A7L0AVR1-F1
#
_cell.length_a   1.000
_cell.length_b   1.000
_cell.length_c   1.000
_cell.angle_alpha   90.00
_cell.angle_beta   90.00
_cell.angle_gamma   90.00
#
_symmetry.space_group_name_H-M   'P 1'
#
loop_
_entity.id
_entity.type
_entity.pdbx_description
1 polymer ?
#
loop_
_entity_poly.entity_id
_entity_poly.type
_entity_poly.pdbx_seq_one_letter_code
_entity_poly.pdbx_strand_id
1 'polypeptide(L)'
;MAGLNVSIAFFFLVVGVCEALRQLSKRLLSPGAYSCLARELAGSLQLCMSCLELRMLVEIGPWGGGFGPDVVLTLLFLLFVVHEASFDGASANPTVSLQEFLLFESNLAATAAKLLAQGAGTGMGWAVTKLYWSWELTHFHLIQNMIALECSSSIHTSLHHAAFVEGTCSFLFHLVLLKLRQSHLMFQVPALAVTVTFLTFTAGPFTGAFFNPALATATTFRCSGNSFWDYIQVYWLGPLAGMLAALLLYQGNIPRLFQKNLLYSQKSKYKIPKARVAAHVEGDEPWRKRKGENSNSEPCA
;
A
#
# COMPACT_ATOMS: atom_id res chain seq x y z
N MET A 1 15.59 9.71 -26.50
CA MET A 1 15.91 10.72 -25.46
C MET A 1 14.72 11.63 -25.13
N ALA A 2 14.11 12.32 -26.11
CA ALA A 2 13.01 13.27 -25.84
C ALA A 2 11.84 12.68 -25.04
N GLY A 3 11.37 11.48 -25.38
CA GLY A 3 10.26 10.84 -24.66
C GLY A 3 10.56 10.55 -23.17
N LEU A 4 11.77 10.05 -22.87
CA LEU A 4 12.21 9.82 -21.49
C LEU A 4 12.27 11.14 -20.70
N ASN A 5 12.80 12.20 -21.30
CA ASN A 5 12.89 13.51 -20.65
C ASN A 5 11.50 14.08 -20.32
N VAL A 6 10.53 13.88 -21.22
CA VAL A 6 9.14 14.32 -20.99
C VAL A 6 8.51 13.52 -19.84
N SER A 7 8.69 12.20 -19.78
CA SER A 7 8.19 11.39 -18.66
C SER A 7 8.87 11.75 -17.33
N ILE A 8 10.18 12.02 -17.33
CA ILE A 8 10.89 12.51 -16.14
C ILE A 8 10.33 13.86 -15.68
N ALA A 9 10.12 14.79 -16.61
CA ALA A 9 9.50 16.08 -16.30
C ALA A 9 8.08 15.92 -15.76
N PHE A 10 7.30 14.97 -16.31
CA PHE A 10 5.98 14.62 -15.81
C PHE A 10 6.04 14.10 -14.37
N PHE A 11 6.96 13.19 -14.04
CA PHE A 11 7.12 12.70 -12.67
C PHE A 11 7.43 13.84 -11.68
N PHE A 12 8.35 14.75 -12.02
CA PHE A 12 8.64 15.92 -11.18
C PHE A 12 7.43 16.85 -11.04
N LEU A 13 6.68 17.08 -12.12
CA LEU A 13 5.47 17.88 -12.09
C LEU A 13 4.42 17.26 -11.17
N VAL A 14 4.17 15.96 -11.29
CA VAL A 14 3.20 15.23 -10.47
C VAL A 14 3.58 15.30 -8.99
N VAL A 15 4.85 15.04 -8.65
CA VAL A 15 5.34 15.15 -7.27
C VAL A 15 5.19 16.58 -6.76
N GLY A 16 5.57 17.58 -7.54
CA GLY A 16 5.47 18.99 -7.16
C GLY A 16 4.03 19.47 -6.94
N VAL A 17 3.11 19.09 -7.83
CA VAL A 17 1.67 19.42 -7.70
C VAL A 17 1.06 18.73 -6.48
N CYS A 18 1.35 17.45 -6.26
CA CYS A 18 0.87 16.74 -5.08
C CYS A 18 1.44 17.32 -3.78
N GLU A 19 2.71 17.73 -3.78
CA GLU A 19 3.32 18.37 -2.62
C GLU A 19 2.70 19.74 -2.35
N ALA A 20 2.49 20.57 -3.38
CA ALA A 20 1.77 21.83 -3.25
C ALA A 20 0.34 21.62 -2.72
N LEU A 21 -0.38 20.59 -3.20
CA LEU A 21 -1.70 20.21 -2.72
C LEU A 21 -1.67 19.83 -1.23
N ARG A 22 -0.68 19.05 -0.79
CA ARG A 22 -0.51 18.69 0.63
C ARG A 22 -0.26 19.93 1.48
N GLN A 23 0.69 20.77 1.08
CA GLN A 23 1.05 21.99 1.82
C GLN A 23 -0.12 22.97 1.92
N LEU A 24 -0.87 23.16 0.83
CA LEU A 24 -2.08 23.99 0.85
C LEU A 24 -3.17 23.39 1.73
N SER A 25 -3.38 22.07 1.66
CA SER A 25 -4.36 21.36 2.48
C SER A 25 -4.03 21.43 3.97
N LYS A 26 -2.76 21.34 4.35
CA LYS A 26 -2.30 21.55 5.74
C LYS A 26 -2.66 22.92 6.29
N ARG A 27 -2.74 23.95 5.42
CA ARG A 27 -3.10 25.32 5.80
C ARG A 27 -4.61 25.55 5.85
N LEU A 28 -5.39 24.82 5.04
CA LEU A 28 -6.83 25.04 4.88
C LEU A 28 -7.71 24.08 5.69
N LEU A 29 -7.23 22.87 5.99
CA LEU A 29 -8.02 21.80 6.61
C LEU A 29 -7.59 21.54 8.05
N SER A 30 -8.50 20.96 8.84
CA SER A 30 -8.16 20.45 10.16
C SER A 30 -7.19 19.25 10.07
N PRO A 31 -6.37 18.98 11.10
CA PRO A 31 -5.40 17.88 11.06
C PRO A 31 -6.02 16.50 10.76
N GLY A 32 -7.22 16.23 11.29
CA GLY A 32 -7.96 15.00 11.03
C GLY A 32 -8.41 14.87 9.58
N ALA A 33 -8.99 15.94 9.02
CA ALA A 33 -9.44 15.96 7.63
C ALA A 33 -8.25 15.87 6.66
N TYR A 34 -7.13 16.54 6.97
CA TYR A 34 -5.89 16.40 6.21
C TYR A 34 -5.40 14.94 6.19
N SER A 35 -5.27 14.33 7.38
CA SER A 35 -4.71 12.99 7.57
C SER A 35 -5.53 11.89 6.87
N CYS A 36 -6.86 11.99 6.90
CA CYS A 36 -7.75 10.95 6.36
C CYS A 36 -8.19 11.18 4.91
N LEU A 37 -8.22 12.43 4.43
CA LEU A 37 -8.71 12.76 3.08
C LEU A 37 -7.60 13.30 2.19
N ALA A 38 -7.12 14.52 2.44
CA ALA A 38 -6.25 15.22 1.49
C ALA A 38 -4.92 14.50 1.26
N ARG A 39 -4.35 13.94 2.34
CA ARG A 39 -3.10 13.17 2.27
C ARG A 39 -3.25 11.89 1.45
N GLU A 40 -4.32 11.13 1.66
CA GLU A 40 -4.61 9.90 0.91
C GLU A 40 -4.94 10.20 -0.56
N LEU A 41 -5.74 11.24 -0.81
CA LEU A 41 -6.06 11.72 -2.15
C LEU A 41 -4.79 12.06 -2.94
N ALA A 42 -3.91 12.88 -2.35
CA ALA A 42 -2.67 13.31 -2.98
C ALA A 42 -1.69 12.13 -3.19
N GLY A 43 -1.56 11.24 -2.20
CA GLY A 43 -0.74 10.03 -2.30
C GLY A 43 -1.21 9.09 -3.43
N SER A 44 -2.50 8.76 -3.46
CA SER A 44 -3.08 7.89 -4.48
C SER A 44 -3.07 8.52 -5.88
N LEU A 45 -3.27 9.83 -6.00
CA LEU A 45 -3.12 10.54 -7.26
C LEU A 45 -1.68 10.49 -7.78
N GLN A 46 -0.71 10.81 -6.92
CA GLN A 46 0.72 10.78 -7.26
C GLN A 46 1.15 9.39 -7.72
N LEU A 47 0.74 8.35 -6.97
CA LEU A 47 1.03 6.95 -7.29
C LEU A 47 0.41 6.53 -8.62
N CYS A 48 -0.87 6.84 -8.82
CA CYS A 48 -1.61 6.44 -10.02
C CYS A 48 -1.03 7.06 -11.30
N MET A 49 -0.80 8.38 -11.28
CA MET A 49 -0.23 9.09 -12.43
C MET A 49 1.17 8.58 -12.76
N SER A 50 2.02 8.40 -11.75
CA SER A 50 3.39 7.91 -11.95
C SER A 50 3.40 6.46 -12.45
N CYS A 51 2.51 5.61 -11.92
CA CYS A 51 2.35 4.22 -12.37
C CYS A 51 1.91 4.13 -13.83
N LEU A 52 0.94 4.95 -14.25
CA LEU A 52 0.45 4.96 -15.64
C LEU A 52 1.52 5.40 -16.63
N GLU A 53 2.22 6.51 -16.35
CA GLU A 53 3.31 7.00 -17.22
C GLU A 53 4.47 5.99 -17.28
N LEU A 54 4.82 5.38 -16.14
CA LEU A 54 5.85 4.35 -16.11
C LEU A 54 5.42 3.09 -16.88
N ARG A 55 4.15 2.68 -16.79
CA ARG A 55 3.61 1.55 -17.58
C ARG A 55 3.68 1.79 -19.07
N MET A 56 3.35 3.00 -19.52
CA MET A 56 3.54 3.39 -20.91
C MET A 56 5.01 3.21 -21.34
N LEU A 57 5.97 3.59 -20.48
CA LEU A 57 7.40 3.34 -20.75
C LEU A 57 7.77 1.85 -20.74
N VAL A 58 7.14 1.00 -19.90
CA VAL A 58 7.32 -0.45 -19.94
C VAL A 58 6.85 -1.03 -21.28
N GLU A 59 5.66 -0.63 -21.72
CA GLU A 59 4.98 -1.20 -22.88
C GLU A 59 5.57 -0.69 -24.20
N ILE A 60 5.85 0.61 -24.30
CA ILE A 60 6.27 1.28 -25.54
C ILE A 60 7.77 1.54 -25.56
N GLY A 61 8.39 1.80 -24.41
CA GLY A 61 9.79 2.20 -24.31
C GLY A 61 10.80 1.25 -24.96
N PRO A 62 10.68 -0.08 -24.84
CA PRO A 62 11.63 -1.02 -25.44
C PRO A 62 11.72 -0.91 -26.97
N TRP A 63 10.59 -0.82 -27.66
CA TRP A 63 10.54 -0.82 -29.13
C TRP A 63 10.41 0.58 -29.73
N GLY A 64 9.74 1.51 -29.05
CA GLY A 64 9.58 2.90 -29.49
C GLY A 64 10.77 3.80 -29.10
N GLY A 65 11.43 3.50 -27.98
CA GLY A 65 12.49 4.35 -27.40
C GLY A 65 13.87 3.70 -27.33
N GLY A 66 13.96 2.38 -27.55
CA GLY A 66 15.18 1.60 -27.34
C GLY A 66 15.61 1.52 -25.88
N PHE A 67 14.68 1.68 -24.93
CA PHE A 67 14.99 1.64 -23.50
C PHE A 67 15.06 0.19 -23.02
N GLY A 68 16.18 -0.18 -22.41
CA GLY A 68 16.30 -1.46 -21.75
C GLY A 68 15.43 -1.55 -20.49
N PRO A 69 15.12 -2.77 -20.01
CA PRO A 69 14.36 -2.99 -18.79
C PRO A 69 15.02 -2.36 -17.55
N ASP A 70 16.34 -2.21 -17.58
CA ASP A 70 17.18 -1.54 -16.59
C ASP A 70 16.79 -0.06 -16.37
N VAL A 71 16.44 0.67 -17.43
CA VAL A 71 16.01 2.08 -17.32
C VAL A 71 14.69 2.17 -16.56
N VAL A 72 13.72 1.35 -16.96
CA VAL A 72 12.37 1.36 -16.37
C VAL A 72 12.39 0.86 -14.93
N LEU A 73 13.21 -0.16 -14.63
CA LEU A 73 13.41 -0.65 -13.28
C LEU A 73 14.09 0.39 -12.37
N THR A 74 15.06 1.12 -12.90
CA THR A 74 15.71 2.22 -12.17
C THR A 74 14.72 3.34 -11.88
N LEU A 75 13.89 3.72 -12.87
CA LEU A 75 12.82 4.71 -12.68
C LEU A 75 11.78 4.24 -11.66
N LEU A 76 11.38 2.97 -11.69
CA LEU A 76 10.47 2.39 -10.71
C LEU A 76 11.03 2.55 -9.30
N PHE A 77 12.28 2.16 -9.09
CA PHE A 77 12.96 2.29 -7.80
C PHE A 77 12.99 3.75 -7.32
N LEU A 78 13.44 4.67 -8.17
CA LEU A 78 13.51 6.09 -7.83
C LEU A 78 12.13 6.69 -7.53
N LEU A 79 11.10 6.31 -8.30
CA LEU A 79 9.73 6.75 -8.06
C LEU A 79 9.23 6.27 -6.70
N PHE A 80 9.44 5.01 -6.35
CA PHE A 80 9.03 4.51 -5.04
C PHE A 80 9.83 5.15 -3.89
N VAL A 81 11.12 5.44 -4.06
CA VAL A 81 11.87 6.25 -3.08
C VAL A 81 11.22 7.63 -2.88
N VAL A 82 10.86 8.31 -3.98
CA VAL A 82 10.23 9.63 -3.92
C VAL A 82 8.81 9.55 -3.34
N HIS A 83 8.03 8.54 -3.70
CA HIS A 83 6.69 8.32 -3.16
C HIS A 83 6.73 8.12 -1.65
N GLU A 84 7.52 7.16 -1.17
CA GLU A 84 7.64 6.89 0.28
C GLU A 84 8.16 8.11 1.06
N ALA A 85 9.08 8.90 0.47
CA ALA A 85 9.56 10.13 1.08
C ALA A 85 8.54 11.29 1.07
N SER A 86 7.63 11.34 0.09
CA SER A 86 6.67 12.45 -0.11
C SER A 86 5.25 12.19 0.38
N PHE A 87 4.90 10.92 0.65
CA PHE A 87 3.54 10.55 1.04
C PHE A 87 3.10 11.08 2.40
N ASP A 88 4.03 11.57 3.23
CA ASP A 88 3.72 12.17 4.55
C ASP A 88 2.91 11.20 5.45
N GLY A 89 3.14 9.88 5.27
CA GLY A 89 2.41 8.81 5.93
C GLY A 89 1.05 8.46 5.33
N ALA A 90 0.76 8.86 4.08
CA ALA A 90 -0.39 8.35 3.33
C ALA A 90 -0.26 6.83 3.15
N SER A 91 -1.36 6.11 3.35
CA SER A 91 -1.41 4.68 3.09
C SER A 91 -1.42 4.40 1.58
N ALA A 92 -2.12 5.23 0.79
CA ALA A 92 -2.25 5.17 -0.69
C ALA A 92 -2.62 3.79 -1.29
N ASN A 93 -2.99 2.83 -0.45
CA ASN A 93 -3.30 1.45 -0.77
C ASN A 93 -4.41 0.97 0.19
N PRO A 94 -5.54 0.47 -0.33
CA PRO A 94 -6.64 -0.05 0.49
C PRO A 94 -6.23 -1.12 1.50
N THR A 95 -5.29 -1.99 1.14
CA THR A 95 -4.84 -3.07 2.03
C THR A 95 -4.04 -2.53 3.22
N VAL A 96 -3.30 -1.43 3.04
CA VAL A 96 -2.57 -0.75 4.13
C VAL A 96 -3.57 -0.05 5.07
N SER A 97 -4.57 0.66 4.53
CA SER A 97 -5.62 1.28 5.35
C SER A 97 -6.41 0.25 6.17
N LEU A 98 -6.71 -0.91 5.57
CA LEU A 98 -7.36 -2.00 6.28
C LEU A 98 -6.44 -2.65 7.31
N GLN A 99 -5.14 -2.74 7.05
CA GLN A 99 -4.17 -3.19 8.04
C GLN A 99 -4.18 -2.28 9.28
N GLU A 100 -4.09 -0.96 9.10
CA GLU A 100 -4.16 0.01 10.19
C GLU A 100 -5.47 -0.12 11.00
N PHE A 101 -6.59 -0.32 10.30
CA PHE A 101 -7.88 -0.61 10.93
C PHE A 101 -7.81 -1.88 11.79
N LEU A 102 -7.33 -3.00 11.23
CA LEU A 102 -7.26 -4.29 11.95
C LEU A 102 -6.34 -4.25 13.18
N LEU A 103 -5.39 -3.33 13.19
CA LEU A 103 -4.42 -3.11 14.27
C LEU A 103 -4.81 -2.05 15.30
N PHE A 104 -6.03 -1.52 15.24
CA PHE A 104 -6.51 -0.41 16.08
C PHE A 104 -5.77 0.92 15.90
N GLU A 105 -5.03 1.10 14.80
CA GLU A 105 -4.35 2.36 14.46
C GLU A 105 -5.32 3.36 13.80
N SER A 106 -6.42 2.86 13.24
CA SER A 106 -7.48 3.67 12.62
C SER A 106 -8.88 3.20 13.03
N ASN A 107 -9.81 4.15 13.18
CA ASN A 107 -11.23 3.86 13.42
C ASN A 107 -11.97 3.60 12.08
N LEU A 108 -13.23 3.15 12.15
CA LEU A 108 -14.00 2.78 10.94
C LEU A 108 -14.25 3.98 10.02
N ALA A 109 -14.65 5.13 10.60
CA ALA A 109 -14.97 6.33 9.84
C ALA A 109 -13.72 6.87 9.11
N ALA A 110 -12.59 6.96 9.80
CA ALA A 110 -11.31 7.36 9.22
C ALA A 110 -10.88 6.40 8.11
N THR A 111 -10.99 5.08 8.33
CA THR A 111 -10.65 4.08 7.31
C THR A 111 -11.53 4.21 6.08
N ALA A 112 -12.85 4.36 6.25
CA ALA A 112 -13.78 4.58 5.15
C ALA A 112 -13.43 5.87 4.37
N ALA A 113 -13.14 6.96 5.08
CA ALA A 113 -12.70 8.21 4.48
C ALA A 113 -11.40 8.04 3.67
N LYS A 114 -10.41 7.31 4.21
CA LYS A 114 -9.17 6.98 3.50
C LYS A 114 -9.45 6.20 2.21
N LEU A 115 -10.28 5.15 2.27
CA LEU A 115 -10.61 4.32 1.10
C LEU A 115 -11.32 5.14 0.00
N LEU A 116 -12.24 6.02 0.38
CA LEU A 116 -12.91 6.93 -0.56
C LEU A 116 -11.93 7.92 -1.18
N ALA A 117 -11.04 8.51 -0.38
CA ALA A 117 -10.01 9.43 -0.86
C ALA A 117 -9.00 8.74 -1.79
N GLN A 118 -8.61 7.50 -1.49
CA GLN A 118 -7.74 6.70 -2.35
C GLN A 118 -8.41 6.42 -3.70
N GLY A 119 -9.69 5.99 -3.69
CA GLY A 119 -10.45 5.77 -4.92
C GLY A 119 -10.65 7.04 -5.75
N ALA A 120 -10.95 8.17 -5.10
CA ALA A 120 -11.03 9.48 -5.76
C ALA A 120 -9.67 9.90 -6.33
N GLY A 121 -8.59 9.67 -5.59
CA GLY A 121 -7.22 10.02 -5.99
C GLY A 121 -6.75 9.21 -7.19
N THR A 122 -6.94 7.88 -7.17
CA THR A 122 -6.60 7.03 -8.32
C THR A 122 -7.49 7.30 -9.52
N GLY A 123 -8.78 7.55 -9.33
CA GLY A 123 -9.71 7.92 -10.40
C GLY A 123 -9.34 9.26 -11.06
N MET A 124 -9.01 10.27 -10.27
CA MET A 124 -8.53 11.57 -10.76
C MET A 124 -7.17 11.45 -11.44
N GLY A 125 -6.24 10.69 -10.85
CA GLY A 125 -4.93 10.42 -11.46
C GLY A 125 -5.05 9.73 -12.82
N TRP A 126 -5.96 8.77 -12.97
CA TRP A 126 -6.27 8.15 -14.26
C TRP A 126 -6.80 9.17 -15.27
N ALA A 127 -7.79 9.99 -14.89
CA ALA A 127 -8.39 10.97 -15.79
C ALA A 127 -7.39 12.03 -16.26
N VAL A 128 -6.60 12.58 -15.32
CA VAL A 128 -5.59 13.60 -15.62
C VAL A 128 -4.46 13.02 -16.48
N THR A 129 -4.04 11.78 -16.25
CA THR A 129 -3.00 11.15 -17.09
C THR A 129 -3.51 10.93 -18.52
N LYS A 130 -4.77 10.50 -18.68
CA LYS A 130 -5.38 10.38 -20.02
C LYS A 130 -5.49 11.73 -20.73
N LEU A 131 -5.85 12.79 -20.01
CA LEU A 131 -5.83 14.15 -20.55
C LEU A 131 -4.42 14.57 -20.96
N TYR A 132 -3.42 14.31 -20.12
CA TYR A 132 -2.03 14.60 -20.43
C TYR A 132 -1.54 13.85 -21.68
N TRP A 133 -1.85 12.56 -21.80
CA TRP A 133 -1.51 11.77 -23.00
C TRP A 133 -2.20 12.31 -24.25
N SER A 134 -3.43 12.85 -24.14
CA SER A 134 -4.15 13.46 -25.28
C SER A 134 -3.46 14.69 -25.87
N TRP A 135 -2.49 15.28 -25.16
CA TRP A 135 -1.68 16.39 -25.69
C TRP A 135 -0.56 15.91 -26.61
N GLU A 136 -0.30 14.60 -26.70
CA GLU A 136 0.59 13.97 -27.68
C GLU A 136 1.98 14.60 -27.74
N LEU A 137 2.52 15.00 -26.59
CA LEU A 137 3.80 15.69 -26.47
C LEU A 137 4.98 14.86 -26.99
N THR A 138 4.80 13.54 -27.10
CA THR A 138 5.80 12.60 -27.59
C THR A 138 5.17 11.53 -28.46
N HIS A 139 5.98 10.86 -29.30
CA HIS A 139 5.53 9.68 -30.04
C HIS A 139 5.01 8.57 -29.13
N PHE A 140 5.49 8.47 -27.88
CA PHE A 140 4.95 7.49 -26.95
C PHE A 140 3.52 7.81 -26.53
N HIS A 141 3.23 9.08 -26.25
CA HIS A 141 1.87 9.52 -25.90
C HIS A 141 0.91 9.36 -27.08
N LEU A 142 1.36 9.66 -28.30
CA LEU A 142 0.60 9.39 -29.53
C LEU A 142 0.28 7.90 -29.66
N ILE A 143 1.29 7.02 -29.60
CA ILE A 143 1.10 5.57 -29.70
C ILE A 143 0.17 5.09 -28.57
N GLN A 144 0.39 5.56 -27.34
CA GLN A 144 -0.42 5.20 -26.18
C GLN A 144 -1.90 5.56 -26.35
N ASN A 145 -2.21 6.69 -26.98
CA ASN A 145 -3.59 7.07 -27.31
C ASN A 145 -4.18 6.17 -28.38
N MET A 146 -3.41 5.83 -29.42
CA MET A 146 -3.85 4.95 -30.50
C MET A 146 -4.23 3.55 -29.98
N ILE A 147 -3.41 2.99 -29.06
CA ILE A 147 -3.67 1.67 -28.46
C ILE A 147 -4.63 1.73 -27.26
N ALA A 148 -4.99 2.91 -26.75
CA ALA A 148 -5.82 3.04 -25.56
C ALA A 148 -7.23 2.44 -25.74
N LEU A 149 -7.74 2.41 -26.97
CA LEU A 149 -9.03 1.79 -27.33
C LEU A 149 -8.98 0.26 -27.25
N GLU A 150 -7.79 -0.33 -27.31
CA GLU A 150 -7.53 -1.76 -27.35
C GLU A 150 -6.80 -2.24 -26.08
N CYS A 151 -7.08 -1.60 -24.93
CA CYS A 151 -6.45 -2.02 -23.68
C CYS A 151 -6.74 -3.49 -23.37
N SER A 152 -5.67 -4.25 -23.12
CA SER A 152 -5.73 -5.66 -22.74
C SER A 152 -5.56 -5.83 -21.22
N SER A 153 -6.11 -6.92 -20.71
CA SER A 153 -5.96 -7.31 -19.31
C SER A 153 -4.49 -7.45 -18.92
N SER A 154 -4.12 -6.95 -17.75
CA SER A 154 -2.79 -7.20 -17.15
C SER A 154 -2.66 -8.60 -16.55
N ILE A 155 -3.69 -9.44 -16.62
CA ILE A 155 -3.64 -10.84 -16.20
C ILE A 155 -3.20 -11.70 -17.39
N HIS A 156 -1.97 -12.22 -17.34
CA HIS A 156 -1.37 -13.01 -18.42
C HIS A 156 -1.30 -14.52 -18.12
N THR A 157 -1.99 -14.96 -17.07
CA THR A 157 -1.91 -16.31 -16.49
C THR A 157 -3.30 -16.76 -16.03
N SER A 158 -3.45 -18.04 -15.66
CA SER A 158 -4.66 -18.54 -15.00
C SER A 158 -5.02 -17.72 -13.75
N LEU A 159 -6.33 -17.58 -13.50
CA LEU A 159 -6.87 -16.73 -12.43
C LEU A 159 -6.35 -17.10 -11.04
N HIS A 160 -6.23 -18.39 -10.73
CA HIS A 160 -5.74 -18.84 -9.42
C HIS A 160 -4.26 -18.51 -9.23
N HIS A 161 -3.45 -18.69 -10.28
CA HIS A 161 -2.03 -18.32 -10.22
C HIS A 161 -1.87 -16.79 -10.11
N ALA A 162 -2.65 -16.01 -10.86
CA ALA A 162 -2.64 -14.56 -10.76
C ALA A 162 -3.00 -14.07 -9.34
N ALA A 163 -4.08 -14.60 -8.76
CA ALA A 163 -4.48 -14.26 -7.39
C ALA A 163 -3.42 -14.67 -6.36
N PHE A 164 -2.75 -15.81 -6.57
CA PHE A 164 -1.65 -16.25 -5.72
C PHE A 164 -0.42 -15.34 -5.82
N VAL A 165 -0.07 -14.89 -7.03
CA VAL A 165 1.04 -13.94 -7.27
C VAL A 165 0.77 -12.60 -6.58
N GLU A 166 -0.39 -12.00 -6.82
CA GLU A 166 -0.80 -10.74 -6.17
C GLU A 166 -0.89 -10.87 -4.65
N GLY A 167 -1.42 -12.00 -4.15
CA GLY A 167 -1.45 -12.30 -2.72
C GLY A 167 -0.06 -12.47 -2.11
N THR A 168 0.86 -13.14 -2.80
CA THR A 168 2.25 -13.30 -2.34
C THR A 168 2.99 -11.97 -2.31
N CYS A 169 2.81 -11.13 -3.34
CA CYS A 169 3.40 -9.79 -3.37
C CYS A 169 2.87 -8.94 -2.20
N SER A 170 1.55 -8.91 -2.00
CA SER A 170 0.94 -8.21 -0.87
C SER A 170 1.43 -8.74 0.48
N PHE A 171 1.53 -10.06 0.64
CA PHE A 171 2.06 -10.69 1.85
C PHE A 171 3.48 -10.22 2.18
N LEU A 172 4.40 -10.28 1.21
CA LEU A 172 5.79 -9.87 1.41
C LEU A 172 5.89 -8.37 1.68
N PHE A 173 5.15 -7.54 0.92
CA PHE A 173 5.08 -6.10 1.12
C PHE A 173 4.63 -5.74 2.54
N HIS A 174 3.51 -6.31 3.01
CA HIS A 174 2.99 -6.03 4.35
C HIS A 174 3.91 -6.57 5.45
N LEU A 175 4.56 -7.72 5.25
CA LEU A 175 5.52 -8.24 6.22
C LEU A 175 6.72 -7.30 6.40
N VAL A 176 7.27 -6.77 5.30
CA VAL A 176 8.34 -5.78 5.33
C VAL A 176 7.85 -4.48 5.97
N LEU A 177 6.67 -3.99 5.59
CA LEU A 177 6.07 -2.79 6.17
C LEU A 177 5.88 -2.90 7.69
N LEU A 178 5.41 -4.05 8.18
CA LEU A 178 5.25 -4.34 9.60
C LEU A 178 6.60 -4.38 10.34
N LYS A 179 7.61 -5.01 9.74
CA LYS A 179 8.98 -5.10 10.31
C LYS A 179 9.67 -3.74 10.39
N LEU A 180 9.46 -2.88 9.39
CA LEU A 180 10.11 -1.59 9.30
C LEU A 180 9.32 -0.45 9.97
N ARG A 181 8.12 -0.72 10.48
CA ARG A 181 7.22 0.30 11.06
C ARG A 181 7.87 1.20 12.12
N GLN A 182 8.76 0.64 12.94
CA GLN A 182 9.45 1.35 14.02
C GLN A 182 10.88 1.77 13.63
N SER A 183 11.27 1.56 12.38
CA SER A 183 12.61 1.91 11.89
C SER A 183 12.68 3.38 11.47
N HIS A 184 13.88 3.94 11.44
CA HIS A 184 14.09 5.28 10.90
C HIS A 184 13.78 5.36 9.41
N LEU A 185 13.22 6.50 8.98
CA LEU A 185 12.81 6.75 7.59
C LEU A 185 13.95 6.52 6.58
N MET A 186 15.19 6.84 6.96
CA MET A 186 16.40 6.62 6.13
C MET A 186 16.60 5.16 5.72
N PHE A 187 16.14 4.20 6.53
CA PHE A 187 16.18 2.77 6.21
C PHE A 187 14.86 2.28 5.63
N GLN A 188 13.74 2.79 6.16
CA GLN A 188 12.40 2.39 5.74
C GLN A 188 12.15 2.70 4.26
N VAL A 189 12.48 3.92 3.81
CA VAL A 189 12.19 4.38 2.43
C VAL A 189 12.93 3.53 1.38
N PRO A 190 14.27 3.37 1.43
CA PRO A 190 14.95 2.53 0.46
C PRO A 190 14.52 1.06 0.53
N ALA A 191 14.27 0.52 1.72
CA ALA A 191 13.90 -0.88 1.86
C ALA A 191 12.51 -1.19 1.28
N LEU A 192 11.53 -0.30 1.49
CA LEU A 192 10.21 -0.42 0.85
C LEU A 192 10.31 -0.25 -0.67
N ALA A 193 11.08 0.74 -1.14
CA ALA A 193 11.28 0.95 -2.57
C ALA A 193 11.96 -0.25 -3.26
N VAL A 194 13.00 -0.83 -2.66
CA VAL A 194 13.63 -2.08 -3.15
C VAL A 194 12.62 -3.23 -3.15
N THR A 195 11.83 -3.38 -2.08
CA THR A 195 10.83 -4.44 -1.97
C THR A 195 9.81 -4.35 -3.10
N VAL A 196 9.20 -3.18 -3.31
CA VAL A 196 8.24 -2.96 -4.39
C VAL A 196 8.90 -3.20 -5.75
N THR A 197 10.08 -2.63 -5.98
CA THR A 197 10.81 -2.79 -7.24
C THR A 197 11.07 -4.26 -7.56
N PHE A 198 11.54 -5.04 -6.58
CA PHE A 198 11.80 -6.47 -6.72
C PHE A 198 10.53 -7.27 -6.98
N LEU A 199 9.46 -7.01 -6.23
CA LEU A 199 8.17 -7.67 -6.43
C LEU A 199 7.59 -7.33 -7.80
N THR A 200 7.64 -6.09 -8.24
CA THR A 200 7.15 -5.68 -9.56
C THR A 200 7.98 -6.28 -10.69
N PHE A 201 9.31 -6.35 -10.55
CA PHE A 201 10.16 -7.02 -11.52
C PHE A 201 9.82 -8.52 -11.67
N THR A 202 9.57 -9.20 -10.56
CA THR A 202 9.31 -10.65 -10.54
C THR A 202 7.88 -11.01 -10.94
N ALA A 203 6.89 -10.27 -10.45
CA ALA A 203 5.47 -10.54 -10.67
C ALA A 203 4.86 -9.80 -11.87
N GLY A 204 5.53 -8.76 -12.38
CA GLY A 204 5.06 -7.91 -13.47
C GLY A 204 4.61 -8.68 -14.72
N PRO A 205 5.37 -9.67 -15.22
CA PRO A 205 4.96 -10.47 -16.38
C PRO A 205 3.67 -11.28 -16.19
N PHE A 206 3.22 -11.51 -14.95
CA PHE A 206 2.04 -12.33 -14.66
C PHE A 206 0.78 -11.50 -14.45
N THR A 207 0.87 -10.42 -13.67
CA THR A 207 -0.29 -9.63 -13.22
C THR A 207 -0.09 -8.13 -13.34
N GLY A 208 1.06 -7.67 -13.81
CA GLY A 208 1.49 -6.28 -13.70
C GLY A 208 1.89 -5.85 -12.27
N ALA A 209 1.80 -6.76 -11.29
CA ALA A 209 2.25 -6.62 -9.90
C ALA A 209 1.75 -5.35 -9.21
N PHE A 210 0.43 -5.26 -9.01
CA PHE A 210 -0.16 -4.07 -8.40
C PHE A 210 -0.15 -4.11 -6.87
N PHE A 211 -0.58 -5.24 -6.29
CA PHE A 211 -0.81 -5.49 -4.86
C PHE A 211 -1.45 -4.31 -4.11
N ASN A 212 -2.22 -3.50 -4.86
CA ASN A 212 -2.90 -2.29 -4.46
C ASN A 212 -4.25 -2.27 -5.19
N PRO A 213 -5.34 -2.62 -4.51
CA PRO A 213 -6.64 -2.77 -5.16
C PRO A 213 -7.15 -1.49 -5.84
N ALA A 214 -6.93 -0.31 -5.25
CA ALA A 214 -7.38 0.95 -5.84
C ALA A 214 -6.61 1.29 -7.13
N LEU A 215 -5.31 1.03 -7.15
CA LEU A 215 -4.47 1.22 -8.33
C LEU A 215 -4.82 0.22 -9.44
N ALA A 216 -4.98 -1.05 -9.09
CA ALA A 216 -5.38 -2.09 -10.03
C ALA A 216 -6.75 -1.79 -10.65
N THR A 217 -7.72 -1.33 -9.85
CA THR A 217 -9.04 -0.94 -10.36
C THR A 217 -8.98 0.23 -11.33
N ALA A 218 -8.18 1.27 -11.04
CA ALA A 218 -8.04 2.42 -11.94
C ALA A 218 -7.37 2.06 -13.28
N THR A 219 -6.50 1.05 -13.29
CA THR A 219 -5.65 0.71 -14.44
C THR A 219 -6.19 -0.44 -15.29
N THR A 220 -6.85 -1.44 -14.71
CA THR A 220 -7.18 -2.71 -15.40
C THR A 220 -8.66 -2.97 -15.62
N PHE A 221 -9.56 -2.52 -14.72
CA PHE A 221 -10.97 -2.95 -14.73
C PHE A 221 -11.75 -2.47 -15.96
N ARG A 222 -11.22 -1.49 -16.68
CA ARG A 222 -11.81 -0.95 -17.91
C ARG A 222 -11.25 -1.60 -19.18
N CYS A 223 -10.25 -2.46 -19.03
CA CYS A 223 -9.58 -3.14 -20.14
C CYS A 223 -10.28 -4.46 -20.47
N SER A 224 -10.21 -4.82 -21.75
CA SER A 224 -10.80 -6.05 -22.27
C SER A 224 -9.96 -7.29 -21.87
N GLY A 225 -10.60 -8.46 -21.78
CA GLY A 225 -9.91 -9.75 -21.59
C GLY A 225 -10.35 -10.56 -20.36
N ASN A 226 -10.80 -9.90 -19.29
CA ASN A 226 -11.29 -10.57 -18.08
C ASN A 226 -12.60 -9.94 -17.58
N SER A 227 -13.39 -10.73 -16.86
CA SER A 227 -14.63 -10.25 -16.25
C SER A 227 -14.34 -9.36 -15.03
N PHE A 228 -15.33 -8.56 -14.61
CA PHE A 228 -15.23 -7.78 -13.37
C PHE A 228 -14.90 -8.68 -12.16
N TRP A 229 -15.51 -9.87 -12.07
CA TRP A 229 -15.30 -10.79 -10.96
C TRP A 229 -13.92 -11.45 -10.97
N ASP A 230 -13.36 -11.70 -12.16
CA ASP A 230 -11.98 -12.18 -12.31
C ASP A 230 -11.00 -11.18 -11.69
N TYR A 231 -11.19 -9.89 -11.99
CA TYR A 231 -10.37 -8.83 -11.45
C TYR A 231 -10.55 -8.65 -9.94
N ILE A 232 -11.76 -8.80 -9.41
CA ILE A 232 -11.99 -8.79 -7.95
C ILE A 232 -11.24 -9.95 -7.28
N GLN A 233 -11.28 -11.15 -7.86
CA GLN A 233 -10.56 -12.30 -7.30
C GLN A 233 -9.04 -12.07 -7.26
N VAL A 234 -8.48 -11.54 -8.34
CA VAL A 234 -7.02 -11.35 -8.46
C VAL A 234 -6.54 -10.13 -7.68
N TYR A 235 -7.13 -8.95 -7.90
CA TYR A 235 -6.60 -7.68 -7.42
C TYR A 235 -7.22 -7.18 -6.10
N TRP A 236 -8.32 -7.77 -5.63
CA TRP A 236 -8.87 -7.49 -4.30
C TRP A 236 -8.67 -8.66 -3.36
N LEU A 237 -9.21 -9.85 -3.66
CA LEU A 237 -9.14 -10.99 -2.74
C LEU A 237 -7.71 -11.48 -2.52
N GLY A 238 -6.89 -11.57 -3.58
CA GLY A 238 -5.47 -11.91 -3.48
C GLY A 238 -4.72 -11.01 -2.51
N PRO A 239 -4.62 -9.68 -2.77
CA PRO A 239 -3.94 -8.75 -1.88
C PRO A 239 -4.49 -8.71 -0.45
N LEU A 240 -5.81 -8.83 -0.25
CA LEU A 240 -6.41 -8.91 1.08
C LEU A 240 -5.98 -10.18 1.83
N ALA A 241 -5.99 -11.32 1.17
CA ALA A 241 -5.54 -12.58 1.76
C ALA A 241 -4.04 -12.52 2.14
N GLY A 242 -3.22 -11.93 1.28
CA GLY A 242 -1.79 -11.69 1.54
C GLY A 242 -1.55 -10.83 2.78
N MET A 243 -2.26 -9.70 2.88
CA MET A 243 -2.19 -8.80 4.04
C MET A 243 -2.60 -9.50 5.35
N LEU A 244 -3.70 -10.26 5.33
CA LEU A 244 -4.16 -11.02 6.49
C LEU A 244 -3.14 -12.09 6.92
N ALA A 245 -2.55 -12.80 5.96
CA ALA A 245 -1.49 -13.78 6.23
C ALA A 245 -0.25 -13.12 6.85
N ALA A 246 0.13 -11.92 6.38
CA ALA A 246 1.27 -11.18 6.91
C ALA A 246 1.02 -10.72 8.36
N LEU A 247 -0.18 -10.20 8.64
CA LEU A 247 -0.62 -9.85 9.99
C LEU A 247 -0.58 -11.05 10.94
N LEU A 248 -1.18 -12.16 10.51
CA LEU A 248 -1.18 -13.41 11.29
C LEU A 248 0.24 -13.88 11.58
N LEU A 249 1.13 -13.89 10.58
CA LEU A 249 2.51 -14.29 10.78
C LEU A 249 3.28 -13.33 11.69
N TYR A 250 3.04 -12.02 11.58
CA TYR A 250 3.79 -11.02 12.35
C TYR A 250 3.37 -10.94 13.81
N GLN A 251 2.06 -10.95 14.11
CA GLN A 251 1.53 -10.79 15.47
C GLN A 251 1.12 -12.11 16.12
N GLY A 252 0.85 -13.13 15.31
CA GLY A 252 0.25 -14.39 15.74
C GLY A 252 -1.25 -14.29 16.05
N ASN A 253 -1.83 -13.09 16.03
CA ASN A 253 -3.26 -12.83 16.18
C ASN A 253 -3.67 -11.64 15.28
N ILE A 254 -4.98 -11.38 15.19
CA ILE A 254 -5.50 -10.16 14.55
C ILE A 254 -6.36 -9.47 15.59
N PRO A 255 -5.89 -8.36 16.20
CA PRO A 255 -6.50 -7.75 17.39
C PRO A 255 -8.01 -7.53 17.28
N ARG A 256 -8.52 -7.13 16.10
CA ARG A 256 -9.96 -6.91 15.86
C ARG A 256 -10.78 -8.15 15.53
N LEU A 257 -10.17 -9.25 15.10
CA LEU A 257 -10.90 -10.48 14.73
C LEU A 257 -10.78 -11.55 15.81
N PHE A 258 -9.57 -11.84 16.25
CA PHE A 258 -9.29 -12.87 17.25
C PHE A 258 -8.13 -12.43 18.14
N GLN A 259 -8.39 -12.29 19.45
CA GLN A 259 -7.36 -11.87 20.41
C GLN A 259 -6.39 -13.01 20.78
N LYS A 260 -6.84 -14.26 20.66
CA LYS A 260 -6.00 -15.43 20.97
C LYS A 260 -4.90 -15.57 19.93
N ASN A 261 -3.67 -15.75 20.39
CA ASN A 261 -2.54 -16.04 19.52
C ASN A 261 -2.70 -17.45 18.92
N LEU A 262 -2.89 -17.51 17.61
CA LEU A 262 -3.13 -18.73 16.84
C LEU A 262 -1.84 -19.44 16.47
N LEU A 263 -0.73 -18.70 16.29
CA LEU A 263 0.55 -19.26 15.84
C LEU A 263 1.54 -19.47 16.99
N TYR A 264 1.57 -18.53 17.93
CA TYR A 264 2.49 -18.56 19.07
C TYR A 264 1.72 -18.95 20.34
N SER A 265 1.62 -20.26 20.57
CA SER A 265 1.16 -20.76 21.86
C SER A 265 2.22 -20.44 22.93
N GLN A 266 1.88 -19.65 23.94
CA GLN A 266 2.70 -19.57 25.14
C GLN A 266 2.68 -20.94 25.83
N LYS A 267 3.70 -21.76 25.59
CA LYS A 267 4.03 -22.86 26.50
C LYS A 267 4.36 -22.22 27.85
N SER A 268 3.45 -22.33 28.81
CA SER A 268 3.69 -21.98 30.21
C SER A 268 5.01 -22.60 30.65
N LYS A 269 6.05 -21.78 30.77
CA LYS A 269 7.40 -22.23 31.14
C LYS A 269 7.61 -22.33 32.65
N TYR A 270 6.56 -22.21 33.47
CA TYR A 270 6.62 -22.47 34.90
C TYR A 270 5.34 -23.16 35.39
N LYS A 271 5.28 -24.49 35.26
CA LYS A 271 4.55 -25.31 36.23
C LYS A 271 5.39 -25.30 37.51
N ILE A 272 5.10 -24.38 38.42
CA ILE A 272 5.58 -24.45 39.79
C ILE A 272 5.09 -25.81 40.34
N PRO A 273 5.98 -26.71 40.80
CA PRO A 273 5.54 -27.94 41.44
C PRO A 273 4.76 -27.55 42.69
N LYS A 274 3.52 -28.02 42.81
CA LYS A 274 2.76 -27.96 44.07
C LYS A 274 3.52 -28.82 45.11
N ALA A 275 4.41 -28.20 45.87
CA ALA A 275 4.91 -28.76 47.10
C ALA A 275 3.77 -28.65 48.13
N ARG A 276 3.15 -29.80 48.45
CA ARG A 276 2.39 -29.99 49.69
C ARG A 276 3.38 -29.86 50.85
N VAL A 277 3.21 -28.85 51.70
CA VAL A 277 3.61 -28.95 53.11
C VAL A 277 2.48 -28.36 53.93
N ALA A 278 1.91 -29.20 54.78
CA ALA A 278 0.91 -28.85 55.76
C ALA A 278 1.56 -28.18 56.99
N ALA A 279 0.80 -27.26 57.59
CA ALA A 279 0.83 -26.83 58.99
C ALA A 279 2.11 -26.16 59.54
N HIS A 280 2.03 -24.84 59.78
CA HIS A 280 2.03 -24.28 61.14
C HIS A 280 1.57 -22.81 61.16
N VAL A 281 0.39 -22.61 61.76
CA VAL A 281 -0.07 -21.60 62.73
C VAL A 281 0.58 -20.20 62.81
N GLU A 282 -0.33 -19.22 62.93
CA GLU A 282 -0.26 -17.90 63.61
C GLU A 282 0.17 -16.62 62.84
N GLY A 283 -0.71 -15.61 62.92
CA GLY A 283 -0.29 -14.22 63.14
C GLY A 283 -0.75 -13.17 62.13
N ASP A 284 -1.90 -12.57 62.40
CA ASP A 284 -2.27 -11.16 62.19
C ASP A 284 -2.51 -10.54 60.80
N GLU A 285 -3.50 -9.63 60.83
CA GLU A 285 -4.24 -8.98 59.75
C GLU A 285 -3.64 -7.56 59.42
N PRO A 286 -4.32 -6.62 58.72
CA PRO A 286 -4.05 -6.24 57.32
C PRO A 286 -3.61 -4.76 57.12
N TRP A 287 -3.11 -4.40 55.91
CA TRP A 287 -3.22 -3.07 55.22
C TRP A 287 -2.27 -3.04 54.00
N ARG A 288 -2.46 -2.34 52.85
CA ARG A 288 -3.28 -1.19 52.47
C ARG A 288 -3.36 -1.07 50.93
N LYS A 289 -4.48 -0.55 50.42
CA LYS A 289 -4.72 -0.09 49.03
C LYS A 289 -3.89 1.15 48.66
N ARG A 290 -3.47 1.25 47.38
CA ARG A 290 -3.36 2.46 46.53
C ARG A 290 -3.34 1.97 45.06
N LYS A 291 -4.40 2.10 44.24
CA LYS A 291 -4.78 3.28 43.40
C LYS A 291 -3.54 4.15 43.08
N GLY A 292 -3.04 4.30 41.87
CA GLY A 292 -3.61 4.15 40.54
C GLY A 292 -3.34 5.46 39.80
N GLU A 293 -2.64 5.45 38.68
CA GLU A 293 -2.61 6.60 37.77
C GLU A 293 -2.44 6.12 36.33
N ASN A 294 -3.44 6.46 35.54
CA ASN A 294 -3.67 6.05 34.17
C ASN A 294 -3.37 7.29 33.31
N SER A 295 -2.27 7.30 32.55
CA SER A 295 -2.00 8.36 31.58
C SER A 295 -2.68 8.00 30.26
N ASN A 296 -3.85 8.58 30.03
CA ASN A 296 -4.59 8.54 28.77
C ASN A 296 -3.79 9.23 27.66
N SER A 297 -3.54 8.50 26.58
CA SER A 297 -3.31 9.05 25.24
C SER A 297 -4.63 8.96 24.45
N GLU A 298 -5.17 10.08 24.00
CA GLU A 298 -6.42 10.17 23.22
C GLU A 298 -6.29 9.50 21.84
N PRO A 299 -7.25 8.63 21.44
CA PRO A 299 -7.49 8.25 20.05
C PRO A 299 -8.65 9.06 19.43
N CYS A 300 -8.55 9.32 18.13
CA CYS A 300 -9.52 10.06 17.31
C CYS A 300 -10.98 9.59 17.46
N ALA A 301 -11.87 10.55 17.72
CA ALA A 301 -13.30 10.50 17.38
C ALA A 301 -13.50 10.90 15.91
#